data_AF-T1KDK8-F1
#
_entry.id   AF-T1KDK8-F1
#
_cell.length_a   1.000
_cell.length_b   1.000
_cell.length_c   1.000
_cell.angle_alpha   90.00
_cell.angle_beta   90.00
_cell.angle_gamma   90.00
#
_symmetry.space_group_name_H-M   'P 1'
#
loop_
_entity.id
_entity.type
_entity.pdbx_description
1 polymer ?
#
loop_
_entity_poly.entity_id
_entity_poly.type
_entity_poly.pdbx_seq_one_letter_code
_entity_poly.pdbx_strand_id
1 'polypeptide(L)'
;MTEKTILRRKPCELKDHWLLREGFIKAHSEKFAAEKLTTLAQLFVNIETLGVKYHRDIMRDIEKLGSKVPYLSEFRTMRKKKEIEKVHLKELVRLFHNNSIQDSDSRGDSRGENRKYDKRNSYKSNYLANYVLNNESDQRFTNVPRHKVSTREKGFNSWCSKRL
;
A
#
# COMPACT_ATOMS: atom_id res chain seq x y z
N MET A 1 9.69 -21.77 -20.75
CA MET A 1 9.92 -20.36 -20.35
C MET A 1 11.41 -20.08 -20.29
N THR A 2 11.89 -18.90 -20.73
CA THR A 2 13.31 -18.52 -20.62
C THR A 2 13.55 -17.62 -19.39
N GLU A 3 14.79 -17.60 -18.87
CA GLU A 3 15.16 -16.77 -17.70
C GLU A 3 14.86 -15.27 -17.89
N LYS A 4 15.04 -14.78 -19.12
CA LYS A 4 14.75 -13.39 -19.48
C LYS A 4 13.26 -13.05 -19.35
N THR A 5 12.37 -14.03 -19.56
CA THR A 5 10.92 -13.84 -19.42
C THR A 5 10.50 -13.71 -17.96
N ILE A 6 11.09 -14.52 -17.07
CA ILE A 6 10.71 -14.53 -15.64
C ILE A 6 11.22 -13.29 -14.89
N LEU A 7 12.33 -12.69 -15.33
CA LEU A 7 12.88 -11.47 -14.71
C LEU A 7 12.12 -10.18 -15.07
N ARG A 8 11.25 -10.21 -16.09
CA ARG A 8 10.49 -9.05 -16.52
C ARG A 8 9.58 -8.54 -15.40
N ARG A 9 9.69 -7.24 -15.07
CA ARG A 9 8.76 -6.56 -14.15
C ARG A 9 7.37 -6.45 -14.77
N LYS A 10 6.33 -6.78 -14.01
CA LYS A 10 4.95 -6.56 -14.46
C LYS A 10 4.60 -5.07 -14.29
N PRO A 11 3.79 -4.44 -15.18
CA PRO A 11 3.47 -3.01 -15.06
C PRO A 11 2.82 -2.63 -13.71
N CYS A 12 1.96 -3.51 -13.19
CA CYS A 12 1.27 -3.35 -11.91
C CYS A 12 2.12 -3.74 -10.68
N GLU A 13 3.36 -4.18 -10.87
CA GLU A 13 4.22 -4.62 -9.78
C GLU A 13 5.02 -3.45 -9.21
N LEU A 14 4.84 -3.21 -7.91
CA LEU A 14 5.60 -2.25 -7.13
C LEU A 14 7.10 -2.53 -7.24
N LYS A 15 7.92 -1.47 -7.24
CA LYS A 15 9.38 -1.59 -7.41
C LYS A 15 10.00 -2.50 -6.36
N ASP A 16 9.64 -2.31 -5.08
CA ASP A 16 10.18 -3.11 -3.97
C ASP A 16 9.81 -4.60 -4.10
N HIS A 17 8.58 -4.89 -4.55
CA HIS A 17 8.12 -6.27 -4.75
C HIS A 17 8.88 -6.94 -5.90
N TRP A 18 9.11 -6.19 -6.98
CA TRP A 18 9.91 -6.67 -8.09
C TRP A 18 11.35 -6.93 -7.70
N LEU A 19 11.98 -6.04 -6.91
CA LEU A 19 13.36 -6.22 -6.43
C LEU A 19 13.51 -7.49 -5.59
N LEU A 20 12.54 -7.77 -4.69
CA LEU A 20 12.51 -9.02 -3.94
C LEU A 20 12.38 -10.23 -4.86
N ARG A 21 11.49 -10.18 -5.85
CA ARG A 21 11.28 -11.26 -6.81
C ARG A 21 12.52 -11.51 -7.67
N GLU A 22 13.12 -10.44 -8.18
CA GLU A 22 14.31 -10.47 -9.02
C GLU A 22 15.50 -11.03 -8.24
N GLY A 23 15.72 -10.54 -7.00
CA GLY A 23 16.75 -11.04 -6.11
C GLY A 23 16.58 -12.53 -5.80
N PHE A 24 15.35 -12.98 -5.58
CA PHE A 24 15.06 -14.41 -5.37
C PHE A 24 15.37 -15.25 -6.61
N ILE A 25 14.96 -14.80 -7.79
CA ILE A 25 15.22 -15.53 -9.04
C ILE A 25 16.73 -15.63 -9.29
N LYS A 26 17.48 -14.52 -9.14
CA LYS A 26 18.94 -14.51 -9.34
C LYS A 26 19.69 -15.37 -8.33
N ALA A 27 19.24 -15.41 -7.08
CA ALA A 27 19.91 -16.19 -6.03
C ALA A 27 19.72 -17.71 -6.17
N HIS A 28 18.71 -18.16 -6.95
CA HIS A 28 18.32 -19.58 -7.02
C HIS A 28 18.10 -20.10 -8.46
N SER A 29 18.54 -19.35 -9.49
CA SER A 29 18.38 -19.72 -10.90
C SER A 29 19.04 -21.05 -11.25
N GLU A 30 20.22 -21.30 -10.70
CA GLU A 30 20.97 -22.54 -10.94
C GLU A 30 20.37 -23.77 -10.24
N LYS A 31 19.55 -23.56 -9.20
CA LYS A 31 19.04 -24.64 -8.34
C LYS A 31 17.69 -25.20 -8.80
N PHE A 32 16.87 -24.40 -9.48
CA PHE A 32 15.50 -24.77 -9.82
C PHE A 32 15.18 -24.49 -11.28
N ALA A 33 14.41 -25.39 -11.89
CA ALA A 33 13.82 -25.13 -13.20
C ALA A 33 12.94 -23.87 -13.18
N ALA A 34 12.89 -23.15 -14.30
CA ALA A 34 12.26 -21.82 -14.41
C ALA A 34 10.81 -21.76 -13.90
N GLU A 35 10.00 -22.80 -14.15
CA GLU A 35 8.60 -22.85 -13.71
C GLU A 35 8.47 -22.94 -12.18
N LYS A 36 9.26 -23.84 -11.57
CA LYS A 36 9.33 -23.99 -10.12
C LYS A 36 9.90 -22.74 -9.46
N LEU A 37 10.94 -22.15 -10.06
CA LEU A 37 11.56 -20.93 -9.57
C LEU A 37 10.56 -19.75 -9.58
N THR A 38 9.78 -19.59 -10.64
CA THR A 38 8.75 -18.56 -10.74
C THR A 38 7.71 -18.70 -9.64
N THR A 39 7.29 -19.94 -9.38
CA THR A 39 6.31 -20.25 -8.33
C THR A 39 6.86 -19.92 -6.94
N LEU A 40 8.08 -20.36 -6.63
CA LEU A 40 8.74 -20.08 -5.34
C LEU A 40 8.99 -18.59 -5.13
N ALA A 41 9.41 -17.86 -6.18
CA ALA A 41 9.64 -16.43 -6.11
C ALA A 41 8.34 -15.67 -5.84
N GLN A 42 7.24 -16.04 -6.49
CA GLN A 42 5.93 -15.42 -6.22
C GLN A 42 5.44 -15.74 -4.81
N LEU A 43 5.66 -16.97 -4.34
CA LEU A 43 5.31 -17.40 -2.99
C LEU A 43 6.06 -16.61 -1.93
N PHE A 44 7.37 -16.45 -2.10
CA PHE A 44 8.23 -15.62 -1.27
C PHE A 44 7.73 -14.17 -1.20
N VAL A 45 7.47 -13.55 -2.35
CA VAL A 45 6.95 -12.17 -2.40
C VAL A 45 5.61 -12.06 -1.67
N ASN A 46 4.69 -13.01 -1.86
CA ASN A 46 3.40 -13.00 -1.18
C ASN A 46 3.55 -13.07 0.35
N ILE A 47 4.50 -13.89 0.85
CA ILE A 47 4.79 -13.99 2.28
C ILE A 47 5.35 -12.65 2.81
N GLU A 48 6.36 -12.09 2.15
CA GLU A 48 7.05 -10.88 2.61
C GLU A 48 6.22 -9.60 2.46
N THR A 49 5.36 -9.51 1.45
CA THR A 49 4.64 -8.27 1.12
C THR A 49 3.19 -8.27 1.61
N LEU A 50 2.49 -9.40 1.50
CA LEU A 50 1.09 -9.52 1.89
C LEU A 50 0.92 -10.13 3.30
N GLY A 51 1.97 -10.72 3.87
CA GLY A 51 1.90 -11.38 5.18
C GLY A 51 1.07 -12.67 5.17
N VAL A 52 0.87 -13.27 4.00
CA VAL A 52 0.12 -14.54 3.84
C VAL A 52 0.93 -15.69 4.44
N LYS A 53 0.25 -16.60 5.12
CA LYS A 53 0.85 -17.82 5.69
C LYS A 53 0.44 -19.05 4.88
N TYR A 54 1.40 -19.95 4.67
CA TYR A 54 1.20 -21.22 3.99
C TYR A 54 1.51 -22.38 4.95
N HIS A 55 1.49 -23.62 4.44
CA HIS A 55 1.85 -24.80 5.23
C HIS A 55 3.23 -24.65 5.89
N ARG A 56 3.39 -25.18 7.11
CA ARG A 56 4.59 -24.97 7.92
C ARG A 56 5.88 -25.36 7.22
N ASP A 57 5.88 -26.48 6.50
CA ASP A 57 7.06 -26.92 5.75
C ASP A 57 7.44 -25.93 4.64
N ILE A 58 6.45 -25.40 3.92
CA ILE A 58 6.66 -24.41 2.87
C ILE A 58 7.23 -23.12 3.47
N MET A 59 6.68 -22.66 4.59
CA MET A 59 7.18 -21.47 5.29
C MET A 59 8.64 -21.63 5.69
N ARG A 60 9.01 -22.79 6.24
CA ARG A 60 10.40 -23.10 6.63
C ARG A 60 11.33 -23.12 5.43
N ASP A 61 10.90 -23.71 4.32
CA ASP A 61 11.72 -23.81 3.12
C ASP A 61 11.93 -22.44 2.47
N ILE A 62 10.87 -21.61 2.42
CA ILE A 62 10.96 -20.23 1.92
C ILE A 62 11.84 -19.36 2.81
N GLU A 63 11.77 -19.47 4.14
CA GLU A 63 12.66 -18.69 5.03
C GLU A 63 14.14 -19.04 4.77
N LYS A 64 14.45 -20.34 4.62
CA LYS A 64 15.80 -20.80 4.28
C LYS A 64 16.28 -20.23 2.95
N LEU A 65 15.44 -20.27 1.90
CA LEU A 65 15.78 -19.71 0.59
C LEU A 65 15.88 -18.18 0.62
N GLY A 66 15.01 -17.52 1.40
CA GLY A 66 14.95 -16.08 1.59
C GLY A 66 16.23 -15.50 2.18
N SER A 67 16.93 -16.26 3.04
CA SER A 67 18.21 -15.83 3.63
C SER A 67 19.30 -15.45 2.62
N LYS A 68 19.23 -15.96 1.38
CA LYS A 68 20.18 -15.66 0.31
C LYS A 68 19.75 -14.52 -0.60
N VAL A 69 18.57 -13.95 -0.38
CA VAL A 69 18.01 -12.89 -1.22
C VAL A 69 18.66 -11.56 -0.84
N PRO A 70 19.35 -10.91 -1.79
CA PRO A 70 19.86 -9.55 -1.58
C PRO A 70 18.69 -8.61 -1.24
N TYR A 71 18.91 -7.60 -0.39
CA TYR A 71 17.92 -6.58 -0.04
C TYR A 71 16.76 -7.02 0.89
N LEU A 72 16.66 -8.30 1.28
CA LEU A 72 15.57 -8.76 2.17
C LEU A 72 15.62 -8.11 3.56
N SER A 73 16.81 -7.95 4.15
CA SER A 73 17.01 -7.33 5.47
C SER A 73 16.55 -5.88 5.50
N GLU A 74 16.92 -5.13 4.48
CA GLU A 74 16.60 -3.73 4.28
C GLU A 74 15.10 -3.57 4.08
N PHE A 75 14.49 -4.41 3.24
CA PHE A 75 13.05 -4.45 3.04
C PHE A 75 12.29 -4.71 4.35
N ARG A 76 12.68 -5.73 5.13
CA ARG A 76 12.07 -6.05 6.43
C ARG A 76 12.19 -4.89 7.42
N THR A 77 13.32 -4.17 7.42
CA THR A 77 13.55 -3.00 8.28
C THR A 77 12.68 -1.81 7.87
N MET A 78 12.63 -1.49 6.57
CA MET A 78 11.79 -0.43 6.03
C MET A 78 10.31 -0.69 6.28
N ARG A 79 9.87 -1.94 6.13
CA ARG A 79 8.50 -2.36 6.42
C ARG A 79 8.14 -2.12 7.89
N LYS A 80 9.00 -2.56 8.82
CA LYS A 80 8.78 -2.33 10.26
C LYS A 80 8.69 -0.84 10.59
N LYS A 81 9.58 -0.01 10.04
CA LYS A 81 9.55 1.45 10.22
C LYS A 81 8.21 2.04 9.76
N LYS A 82 7.74 1.67 8.56
CA LYS A 82 6.45 2.11 8.02
C LYS A 82 5.26 1.62 8.86
N GLU A 83 5.31 0.41 9.40
CA GLU A 83 4.27 -0.12 10.28
C GLU A 83 4.18 0.68 11.60
N ILE A 84 5.32 0.99 12.22
CA ILE A 84 5.38 1.82 13.45
C ILE A 84 4.83 3.22 13.18
N GLU A 85 5.25 3.85 12.09
CA GLU A 85 4.78 5.17 11.69
C GLU A 85 3.26 5.20 11.46
N LYS A 86 2.72 4.17 10.78
CA LYS A 86 1.27 4.02 10.60
C LYS A 86 0.53 3.88 11.92
N VAL A 87 1.09 3.16 12.90
CA VAL A 87 0.48 3.03 14.23
C VAL A 87 0.50 4.38 14.95
N HIS A 88 1.64 5.09 14.92
CA HIS A 88 1.76 6.40 15.53
C HIS A 88 0.76 7.41 14.93
N LEU A 89 0.65 7.45 13.61
CA LEU A 89 -0.29 8.32 12.90
C LEU A 89 -1.76 7.99 13.26
N LYS A 90 -2.12 6.70 13.32
CA LYS A 90 -3.46 6.29 13.78
C LYS A 90 -3.76 6.78 15.19
N GLU A 91 -2.76 6.78 16.07
CA GLU A 91 -2.93 7.25 17.44
C GLU A 91 -3.07 8.78 17.51
N LEU A 92 -2.23 9.53 16.79
CA LEU A 92 -2.38 10.99 16.68
C LEU A 92 -3.77 11.40 16.17
N VAL A 93 -4.28 10.67 15.17
CA VAL A 93 -5.62 10.89 14.64
C VAL A 93 -6.69 10.63 15.71
N ARG A 94 -6.59 9.56 16.50
CA ARG A 94 -7.53 9.28 17.59
C ARG A 94 -7.54 10.38 18.65
N LEU A 95 -6.37 10.83 19.08
CA LEU A 95 -6.23 11.90 20.07
C LEU A 95 -6.89 13.20 19.60
N PHE A 96 -6.72 13.56 18.32
CA PHE A 96 -7.34 14.75 17.75
C PHE A 96 -8.88 14.68 17.74
N HIS A 97 -9.46 13.51 17.41
CA HIS A 97 -10.91 13.33 17.41
C HIS A 97 -11.50 13.38 18.83
N ASN A 98 -10.81 12.84 19.83
CA ASN A 98 -11.31 12.84 21.21
C ASN A 98 -11.32 14.23 21.84
N ASN A 99 -10.30 15.06 21.55
CA ASN A 99 -10.24 16.43 22.08
C ASN A 99 -11.28 17.37 21.47
N SER A 100 -11.74 17.09 20.24
CA SER A 100 -12.80 17.89 19.58
C SER A 100 -14.20 17.67 20.16
N ILE A 101 -14.39 16.72 21.10
CA ILE A 101 -15.70 16.38 21.70
C ILE A 101 -15.90 17.10 23.06
N GLN A 102 -14.87 17.69 23.66
CA GLN A 102 -14.95 18.28 25.01
C GLN A 102 -15.36 19.76 25.09
N ASP A 103 -15.58 20.44 23.96
CA ASP A 103 -15.91 21.89 23.93
C ASP A 103 -17.42 22.22 23.91
N SER A 104 -18.32 21.32 24.37
CA SER A 104 -19.78 21.57 24.27
C SER A 104 -20.61 21.50 25.54
N ASP A 105 -20.02 21.28 26.72
CA ASP A 105 -20.74 21.42 28.00
C ASP A 105 -20.25 22.63 28.80
N SER A 106 -20.74 23.80 28.39
CA SER A 106 -20.80 24.99 29.25
C SER A 106 -22.11 25.70 29.00
N ARG A 107 -22.98 25.63 30.02
CA ARG A 107 -24.31 26.24 30.11
C ARG A 107 -24.29 27.71 29.69
N GLY A 108 -25.17 28.07 28.76
CA GLY A 108 -25.50 29.46 28.40
C GLY A 108 -26.84 29.51 27.69
N ASP A 109 -27.88 29.87 28.44
CA ASP A 109 -29.25 30.08 28.01
C ASP A 109 -29.36 31.25 26.99
N SER A 110 -30.38 31.16 26.14
CA SER A 110 -31.14 32.22 25.47
C SER A 110 -30.84 32.62 24.02
N ARG A 111 -31.86 32.27 23.20
CA ARG A 111 -32.35 32.90 21.96
C ARG A 111 -31.63 32.55 20.66
N GLY A 112 -32.39 31.87 19.80
CA GLY A 112 -31.95 31.27 18.57
C GLY A 112 -31.49 32.26 17.51
N GLU A 113 -30.40 31.90 16.84
CA GLU A 113 -30.12 32.32 15.48
C GLU A 113 -29.57 31.15 14.67
N ASN A 114 -30.12 31.05 13.47
CA ASN A 114 -30.08 29.94 12.53
C ASN A 114 -28.71 29.88 11.81
N ARG A 115 -27.68 29.35 12.46
CA ARG A 115 -26.41 29.02 11.77
C ARG A 115 -26.47 27.60 11.24
N LYS A 116 -26.82 27.48 9.95
CA LYS A 116 -26.60 26.28 9.12
C LYS A 116 -25.16 25.81 9.31
N TYR A 117 -24.96 24.74 10.08
CA TYR A 117 -23.69 24.03 10.16
C TYR A 117 -23.31 23.54 8.75
N ASP A 118 -22.31 24.20 8.15
CA ASP A 118 -21.82 23.83 6.83
C ASP A 118 -20.97 22.57 6.97
N LYS A 119 -21.62 21.41 6.80
CA LYS A 119 -20.99 20.08 6.77
C LYS A 119 -19.85 20.00 5.73
N ARG A 120 -19.83 20.93 4.75
CA ARG A 120 -18.64 21.68 4.28
C ARG A 120 -17.25 21.06 4.46
N ASN A 121 -16.81 21.18 5.71
CA ASN A 121 -15.39 21.23 6.07
C ASN A 121 -14.85 19.90 6.61
N SER A 122 -15.75 19.01 7.04
CA SER A 122 -15.36 17.73 7.65
C SER A 122 -14.77 16.75 6.62
N TYR A 123 -15.29 16.72 5.39
CA TYR A 123 -14.78 15.83 4.34
C TYR A 123 -13.55 16.38 3.61
N LYS A 124 -13.34 17.70 3.58
CA LYS A 124 -12.11 18.31 3.02
C LYS A 124 -10.89 18.05 3.89
N SER A 125 -11.04 18.15 5.22
CA SER A 125 -9.98 17.81 6.17
C SER A 125 -9.60 16.33 6.08
N ASN A 126 -10.60 15.44 5.99
CA ASN A 126 -10.37 14.00 5.86
C ASN A 126 -9.71 13.62 4.52
N TYR A 127 -10.05 14.25 3.41
CA TYR A 127 -9.41 13.95 2.12
C TYR A 127 -7.96 14.43 2.08
N LEU A 128 -7.65 15.63 2.58
CA LEU A 128 -6.27 16.13 2.61
C LEU A 128 -5.39 15.28 3.54
N ALA A 129 -5.90 14.90 4.72
CA ALA A 129 -5.20 14.01 5.65
C ALA A 129 -4.91 12.64 5.01
N ASN A 130 -5.89 12.06 4.30
CA ASN A 130 -5.70 10.78 3.60
C ASN A 130 -4.87 10.88 2.31
N TYR A 131 -4.79 12.03 1.66
CA TYR A 131 -3.98 12.23 0.44
C TYR A 131 -2.50 12.41 0.76
N VAL A 132 -2.17 13.09 1.86
CA VAL A 132 -0.81 13.21 2.41
C VAL A 132 -0.30 11.84 2.87
N LEU A 133 -1.17 10.98 3.43
CA LEU A 133 -0.85 9.61 3.84
C LEU A 133 -0.47 8.65 2.69
N ASN A 134 -0.73 9.00 1.42
CA ASN A 134 -0.59 8.06 0.29
C ASN A 134 0.40 8.49 -0.81
N ASN A 135 0.97 9.69 -0.80
CA ASN A 135 1.72 10.23 -1.97
C ASN A 135 3.19 10.62 -1.75
N GLU A 136 3.81 10.37 -0.60
CA GLU A 136 5.25 10.68 -0.42
C GLU A 136 6.22 9.62 -1.01
N SER A 137 5.85 8.95 -2.10
CA SER A 137 6.80 8.14 -2.88
C SER A 137 6.82 8.38 -4.39
N ASP A 138 5.97 9.26 -4.95
CA ASP A 138 5.98 9.54 -6.39
C ASP A 138 5.99 11.05 -6.67
N GLN A 139 7.14 11.69 -6.44
CA GLN A 139 7.47 12.91 -7.19
C GLN A 139 7.86 12.52 -8.61
N ARG A 140 6.90 12.59 -9.55
CA ARG A 140 7.09 13.03 -10.94
C ARG A 140 5.76 13.00 -11.72
N PHE A 141 5.53 14.07 -12.46
CA PHE A 141 4.56 14.32 -13.54
C PHE A 141 3.48 15.40 -13.31
N THR A 142 3.89 16.61 -13.70
CA THR A 142 3.21 17.62 -14.54
C THR A 142 2.06 18.46 -13.98
N ASN A 143 2.39 19.75 -13.83
CA ASN A 143 1.50 20.90 -14.06
C ASN A 143 0.70 20.74 -15.36
N VAL A 144 -0.64 20.78 -15.27
CA VAL A 144 -1.53 21.18 -16.38
C VAL A 144 -2.73 21.97 -15.81
N PRO A 145 -3.11 23.14 -16.39
CA PRO A 145 -4.23 23.95 -15.92
C PRO A 145 -5.60 23.28 -16.09
N ARG A 146 -6.47 23.55 -15.12
CA ARG A 146 -7.81 22.97 -14.94
C ARG A 146 -8.85 23.64 -15.86
N HIS A 147 -9.24 22.98 -16.96
CA HIS A 147 -10.51 23.30 -17.63
C HIS A 147 -11.66 22.44 -17.07
N LYS A 148 -12.81 23.09 -16.83
CA LYS A 148 -14.03 22.52 -16.21
C LYS A 148 -14.65 21.46 -17.12
N VAL A 149 -14.93 20.26 -16.59
CA VAL A 149 -15.73 19.23 -17.28
C VAL A 149 -17.09 19.09 -16.60
N SER A 150 -18.12 19.29 -17.43
CA SER A 150 -19.53 19.04 -17.18
C SER A 150 -19.81 17.54 -17.08
N THR A 151 -20.72 17.16 -16.19
CA THR A 151 -21.13 15.79 -15.84
C THR A 151 -21.86 15.05 -16.97
N ARG A 152 -21.50 13.78 -17.25
CA ARG A 152 -22.48 12.69 -17.48
C ARG A 152 -21.86 11.28 -17.49
N GLU A 153 -22.39 10.48 -16.57
CA GLU A 153 -22.79 9.06 -16.66
C GLU A 153 -21.90 7.92 -17.22
N LYS A 154 -21.86 6.86 -16.38
CA LYS A 154 -21.90 5.40 -16.65
C LYS A 154 -20.63 4.70 -17.13
N GLY A 155 -20.24 3.64 -16.39
CA GLY A 155 -19.30 2.64 -16.89
C GLY A 155 -18.59 1.83 -15.80
N PHE A 156 -19.29 0.86 -15.22
CA PHE A 156 -18.72 -0.33 -14.57
C PHE A 156 -17.76 -1.01 -15.55
N ASN A 157 -16.56 -1.46 -15.12
CA ASN A 157 -15.74 -2.54 -15.72
C ASN A 157 -14.50 -2.77 -14.83
N SER A 158 -14.41 -3.82 -14.01
CA SER A 158 -13.98 -5.19 -14.40
C SER A 158 -12.83 -5.15 -15.40
N TRP A 159 -11.58 -5.37 -14.94
CA TRP A 159 -10.46 -5.82 -15.79
C TRP A 159 -9.28 -6.25 -14.90
N CYS A 160 -9.34 -7.47 -14.37
CA CYS A 160 -8.14 -8.21 -13.96
C CYS A 160 -8.43 -9.72 -13.97
N SER A 161 -8.71 -10.25 -15.16
CA SER A 161 -8.67 -11.68 -15.45
C SER A 161 -8.43 -11.83 -16.93
N LYS A 162 -7.17 -12.04 -17.29
CA LYS A 162 -6.70 -12.68 -18.54
C LYS A 162 -5.17 -12.70 -18.57
N ARG A 163 -4.61 -13.80 -18.07
CA ARG A 163 -3.53 -14.61 -18.66
C ARG A 163 -2.91 -15.47 -17.55
N LEU A 164 -3.48 -16.66 -17.41
CA LEU A 164 -2.71 -17.87 -17.18
C LEU A 164 -1.85 -18.12 -18.43
#